data_AF-A0A7X0GUG5-F1
#
_entry.id   AF-A0A7X0GUG5-F1
#
_cell.length_a   1.000
_cell.length_b   1.000
_cell.length_c   1.000
_cell.angle_alpha   90.00
_cell.angle_beta   90.00
_cell.angle_gamma   90.00
#
_symmetry.space_group_name_H-M   'P 1'
#
loop_
_entity.id
_entity.type
_entity.pdbx_description
1 polymer ?
#
loop_
_entity_poly.entity_id
_entity_poly.type
_entity_poly.pdbx_seq_one_letter_code
_entity_poly.pdbx_strand_id
1 'polypeptide(L)'
;MMPGFDLRHNRRASGFPYRRGGLRAAVISKARVNMHRKLLNMAKLTGLYPLAVLSDRVVYPSPGPSPLDFLPKPEGVQEMLWAVDLMEKGYDPARHVEGGDAALDEGE
;
A
#
# COMPACT_ATOMS: atom_id res chain seq x y z
N MET A 1 36.84 -15.03 44.64
CA MET A 1 35.95 -16.12 44.18
C MET A 1 34.75 -15.45 43.53
N MET A 2 34.72 -15.37 42.19
CA MET A 2 33.67 -14.65 41.45
C MET A 2 32.51 -15.62 41.12
N PRO A 3 31.24 -15.27 41.38
CA PRO A 3 30.13 -16.14 41.03
C PRO A 3 29.90 -16.12 39.50
N GLY A 4 29.80 -17.32 38.93
CA GLY A 4 29.68 -17.56 37.50
C GLY A 4 28.37 -17.06 36.90
N PHE A 5 28.49 -16.43 35.74
CA PHE A 5 27.41 -16.01 34.87
C PHE A 5 26.77 -17.26 34.23
N ASP A 6 25.60 -17.67 34.71
CA ASP A 6 24.87 -18.84 34.20
C ASP A 6 24.19 -18.53 32.85
N LEU A 7 24.74 -19.10 31.77
CA LEU A 7 24.26 -18.96 30.38
C LEU A 7 23.07 -19.87 30.03
N ARG A 8 22.35 -20.47 31.00
CA ARG A 8 21.35 -21.53 30.72
C ARG A 8 19.87 -21.14 30.81
N HIS A 9 19.47 -19.95 30.37
CA HIS A 9 18.03 -19.62 30.31
C HIS A 9 17.49 -19.10 28.98
N ASN A 10 18.27 -19.09 27.90
CA ASN A 10 17.75 -18.68 26.58
C ASN A 10 17.48 -19.88 25.64
N ARG A 11 16.64 -20.81 26.07
CA ARG A 11 16.02 -21.80 25.17
C ARG A 11 14.69 -22.26 25.75
N ARG A 12 13.61 -21.58 25.37
CA ARG A 12 12.26 -22.15 25.26
C ARG A 12 11.42 -21.23 24.36
N ALA A 13 11.53 -21.48 23.06
CA ALA A 13 10.61 -20.95 22.06
C ALA A 13 9.35 -21.82 22.07
N SER A 14 8.24 -21.30 22.61
CA SER A 14 6.92 -21.91 22.51
C SER A 14 5.91 -20.87 22.03
N GLY A 15 5.56 -20.96 20.75
CA GLY A 15 4.22 -20.71 20.23
C GLY A 15 3.63 -19.31 20.29
N PHE A 16 4.04 -18.40 19.39
CA PHE A 16 3.16 -17.35 18.85
C PHE A 16 3.60 -16.98 17.42
N PRO A 17 2.73 -17.10 16.39
CA PRO A 17 3.10 -16.88 14.99
C PRO A 17 3.41 -15.41 14.64
N TYR A 18 3.25 -14.48 15.58
CA TYR A 18 3.43 -13.03 15.40
C TYR A 18 4.68 -12.54 16.15
N ARG A 19 5.88 -12.98 15.73
CA ARG A 19 7.12 -12.26 16.07
C ARG A 19 7.13 -10.88 15.41
N ARG A 20 7.85 -9.89 15.97
CA ARG A 20 8.04 -8.54 15.37
C ARG A 20 8.42 -8.57 13.89
N GLY A 21 9.15 -9.60 13.44
CA GLY A 21 9.48 -9.81 12.02
C GLY A 21 8.29 -10.22 11.14
N GLY A 22 7.34 -10.98 11.67
CA GLY A 22 6.17 -11.46 10.91
C GLY A 22 5.14 -10.36 10.63
N LEU A 23 4.88 -9.48 11.60
CA LEU A 23 3.98 -8.33 11.39
C LEU A 23 4.53 -7.36 10.35
N ARG A 24 5.82 -7.01 10.43
CA ARG A 24 6.48 -6.15 9.43
C ARG A 24 6.42 -6.77 8.04
N ALA A 25 6.69 -8.07 7.93
CA ALA A 25 6.59 -8.79 6.68
C ALA A 25 5.16 -8.73 6.10
N ALA A 26 4.13 -8.97 6.93
CA ALA A 26 2.74 -8.93 6.48
C ALA A 26 2.32 -7.53 5.96
N VAL A 27 2.70 -6.47 6.68
CA VAL A 27 2.41 -5.08 6.26
C VAL A 27 3.10 -4.74 4.94
N ILE A 28 4.40 -5.08 4.80
CA ILE A 28 5.16 -4.83 3.57
C ILE A 28 4.56 -5.62 2.41
N SER A 29 4.21 -6.89 2.62
CA SER A 29 3.56 -7.72 1.60
C SER A 29 2.24 -7.13 1.13
N LYS A 30 1.38 -6.66 2.06
CA LYS A 30 0.10 -6.05 1.70
C LYS A 30 0.27 -4.76 0.91
N ALA A 31 1.19 -3.90 1.33
CA ALA A 31 1.52 -2.67 0.62
C ALA A 31 2.06 -2.98 -0.80
N ARG A 32 2.91 -3.99 -0.94
CA ARG A 32 3.49 -4.40 -2.24
C ARG A 32 2.44 -4.93 -3.21
N VAL A 33 1.53 -5.79 -2.75
CA VAL A 33 0.41 -6.29 -3.57
C VAL A 33 -0.51 -5.15 -4.01
N ASN A 34 -0.83 -4.23 -3.10
CA ASN A 34 -1.67 -3.08 -3.43
C ASN A 34 -1.01 -2.18 -4.48
N MET A 35 0.29 -1.91 -4.32
CA MET A 35 1.06 -1.15 -5.29
C MET A 35 1.01 -1.82 -6.67
N HIS A 36 1.26 -3.13 -6.78
CA HIS A 36 1.20 -3.83 -8.06
C HIS A 36 -0.20 -3.78 -8.71
N ARG A 37 -1.29 -3.84 -7.94
CA ARG A 37 -2.64 -3.67 -8.46
C ARG A 37 -2.85 -2.29 -9.10
N LYS A 38 -2.41 -1.23 -8.44
CA LYS A 38 -2.48 0.14 -8.99
C LYS A 38 -1.67 0.30 -10.27
N LEU A 39 -0.50 -0.34 -10.34
CA LEU A 39 0.31 -0.33 -11.56
C LEU A 39 -0.38 -1.02 -12.74
N LEU A 40 -1.12 -2.10 -12.49
CA LEU A 40 -1.91 -2.77 -13.54
C LEU A 40 -3.05 -1.89 -14.03
N ASN A 41 -3.76 -1.20 -13.13
CA ASN A 41 -4.81 -0.25 -13.52
C ASN A 41 -4.23 0.91 -14.33
N MET A 42 -3.10 1.46 -13.91
CA MET A 42 -2.37 2.49 -14.66
C MET A 42 -1.99 2.04 -16.07
N ALA A 43 -1.48 0.81 -16.21
CA ALA A 43 -1.15 0.25 -17.52
C ALA A 43 -2.38 0.08 -18.40
N LYS A 44 -3.53 -0.34 -17.85
CA LYS A 44 -4.81 -0.43 -18.57
C LYS A 44 -5.33 0.96 -19.00
N LEU A 45 -5.20 1.97 -18.15
CA LEU A 45 -5.73 3.32 -18.39
C LEU A 45 -4.87 4.13 -19.37
N THR A 46 -3.55 4.02 -19.28
CA THR A 46 -2.61 4.89 -20.02
C THR A 46 -1.85 4.15 -21.13
N GLY A 47 -1.83 2.81 -21.11
CA GLY A 47 -0.96 2.00 -21.96
C GLY A 47 0.52 2.06 -21.59
N LEU A 48 0.90 2.84 -20.57
CA LEU A 48 2.28 3.03 -20.15
C LEU A 48 2.66 2.03 -19.07
N TYR A 49 3.84 1.43 -19.24
CA TYR A 49 4.41 0.49 -18.28
C TYR A 49 5.54 1.16 -17.48
N PRO A 50 5.71 0.77 -16.21
CA PRO A 50 6.77 1.33 -15.37
C PRO A 50 8.16 0.92 -15.90
N LEU A 51 9.10 1.86 -15.89
CA LEU A 51 10.51 1.61 -16.21
C LEU A 51 11.26 0.99 -15.03
N ALA A 52 10.90 1.39 -13.81
CA ALA A 52 11.48 0.85 -12.58
C ALA A 52 10.46 0.84 -11.44
N VAL A 53 10.49 -0.22 -10.64
CA VAL A 53 9.62 -0.40 -9.48
C VAL A 53 10.48 -0.57 -8.22
N LEU A 54 10.40 0.40 -7.31
CA LEU A 54 11.12 0.44 -6.03
C LEU A 54 10.21 0.01 -4.89
N SER A 55 10.72 0.01 -3.65
CA SER A 55 9.98 -0.34 -2.42
C SER A 55 8.68 0.44 -2.26
N ASP A 56 8.75 1.74 -2.50
CA ASP A 56 7.76 2.77 -2.17
C ASP A 56 7.47 3.70 -3.36
N ARG A 57 8.18 3.52 -4.48
CA ARG A 57 8.13 4.43 -5.64
C ARG A 57 8.19 3.67 -6.95
N VAL A 58 7.67 4.30 -8.00
CA VAL A 58 7.68 3.75 -9.36
C VAL A 58 8.05 4.86 -10.34
N VAL A 59 8.82 4.51 -11.36
CA VAL A 59 9.32 5.44 -12.38
C VAL A 59 8.60 5.16 -13.70
N TYR A 60 8.07 6.20 -14.32
CA TYR A 60 7.40 6.15 -15.62
C TYR A 60 8.04 7.13 -16.61
N PRO A 61 7.96 6.84 -17.92
CA PRO A 61 8.37 7.81 -18.93
C PRO A 61 7.31 8.92 -19.03
N SER A 62 7.74 10.18 -18.98
CA SER A 62 6.85 11.30 -19.30
C SER A 62 6.77 11.48 -20.82
N PRO A 63 5.57 11.69 -21.40
CA PRO A 63 5.41 11.97 -22.82
C PRO A 63 5.92 13.38 -23.20
N GLY A 64 6.16 14.26 -22.23
CA GLY A 64 6.64 15.63 -22.45
C GLY A 64 7.75 16.03 -21.48
N PRO A 65 8.30 17.25 -21.62
CA PRO A 65 9.39 17.74 -20.79
C PRO A 65 8.97 18.04 -19.35
N SER A 66 7.67 18.12 -19.07
CA SER A 66 7.12 18.38 -17.74
C SER A 66 6.65 17.08 -17.06
N PRO A 67 6.83 16.93 -15.74
CA PRO A 67 6.27 15.81 -14.99
C PRO A 67 4.73 15.85 -14.91
N LEU A 68 4.11 17.02 -15.14
CA LEU A 68 2.66 17.15 -15.18
C LEU A 68 2.04 16.47 -16.42
N ASP A 69 2.81 16.32 -17.49
CA ASP A 69 2.36 15.69 -18.74
C ASP A 69 2.07 14.18 -18.56
N PHE A 70 2.55 13.60 -17.46
CA PHE A 70 2.34 12.20 -17.12
C PHE A 70 1.14 11.96 -16.19
N LEU A 71 0.70 12.95 -15.40
CA LEU A 71 -0.31 12.76 -14.36
C LEU A 71 -1.67 12.40 -14.98
N PRO A 72 -2.13 11.15 -14.90
CA PRO A 72 -3.53 10.83 -15.15
C PRO A 72 -4.33 11.25 -13.91
N LYS A 73 -5.65 11.25 -14.02
CA LYS A 73 -6.62 11.68 -13.00
C LYS A 73 -6.15 11.43 -11.55
N PRO A 74 -6.41 12.35 -10.62
CA PRO A 74 -6.02 12.16 -9.24
C PRO A 74 -6.88 11.05 -8.60
N GLU A 75 -6.41 9.81 -8.70
CA GLU A 75 -6.97 8.67 -7.99
C GLU A 75 -7.03 8.98 -6.48
N GLY A 76 -8.22 8.89 -5.88
CA GLY A 76 -8.44 9.21 -4.47
C GLY A 76 -8.74 10.68 -4.18
N VAL A 77 -8.82 11.55 -5.19
CA VAL A 77 -9.46 12.87 -5.04
C VAL A 77 -10.95 12.69 -5.24
N GLN A 78 -11.70 12.96 -4.19
CA GLN A 78 -13.15 12.96 -4.19
C GLN A 78 -13.66 14.39 -4.27
N GLU A 79 -14.82 14.55 -4.89
CA GLU A 79 -15.52 15.84 -4.91
C GLU A 79 -15.85 16.28 -3.48
N MET A 80 -15.83 17.59 -3.24
CA MET A 80 -16.13 18.13 -1.91
C MET A 80 -17.54 17.76 -1.45
N LEU A 81 -18.49 17.64 -2.39
CA LEU A 81 -19.86 17.20 -2.11
C LEU A 81 -19.94 15.77 -1.58
N TRP A 82 -19.11 14.85 -2.10
CA TRP A 82 -19.04 13.47 -1.59
C TRP A 82 -18.62 13.43 -0.12
N ALA A 83 -17.68 14.30 0.28
CA ALA A 83 -17.24 14.39 1.67
C ALA A 83 -18.34 14.95 2.57
N VAL A 84 -19.09 15.95 2.09
CA VAL A 84 -20.23 16.54 2.82
C VAL A 84 -21.33 15.49 3.05
N ASP A 85 -21.71 14.72 2.03
CA ASP A 85 -22.72 13.65 2.17
C ASP A 85 -22.32 12.60 3.21
N LEU A 86 -21.03 12.28 3.32
CA LEU A 86 -20.52 11.36 4.34
C LEU A 86 -20.59 11.97 5.75
N MET A 87 -20.25 13.25 5.88
CA MET A 87 -20.34 13.97 7.16
C MET A 87 -21.79 14.14 7.62
N GLU A 88 -22.73 14.40 6.71
CA GLU A 88 -24.16 14.47 7.03
C GLU A 88 -24.70 13.13 7.56
N LYS A 89 -24.19 12.02 7.05
CA LYS A 89 -24.48 10.66 7.54
C LYS A 89 -23.73 10.31 8.84
N GLY A 90 -22.89 11.21 9.36
CA GLY A 90 -22.11 11.02 10.58
C GLY A 90 -20.84 10.18 10.41
N TYR A 91 -20.36 9.98 9.18
CA TYR A 91 -19.14 9.23 8.89
C TYR A 91 -17.92 10.14 8.71
N ASP A 92 -16.75 9.67 9.09
CA ASP A 92 -15.45 10.29 8.80
C ASP A 92 -15.02 9.96 7.36
N PRO A 93 -14.92 10.96 6.45
CA PRO A 93 -14.54 10.74 5.06
C PRO A 93 -13.14 10.13 4.89
N ALA A 94 -12.21 10.39 5.83
CA ALA A 94 -10.85 9.85 5.76
C ALA A 94 -10.79 8.33 5.83
N ARG A 95 -11.82 7.68 6.41
CA ARG A 95 -11.94 6.21 6.45
C ARG A 95 -12.46 5.61 5.15
N HIS A 96 -12.95 6.44 4.23
CA HIS A 96 -13.68 6.02 3.02
C HIS A 96 -12.98 6.45 1.72
N VAL A 97 -11.91 7.25 1.83
CA VAL A 97 -11.09 7.68 0.68
C VAL A 97 -10.29 6.54 0.05
N GLU A 98 -9.92 5.53 0.85
CA GLU A 98 -9.17 4.37 0.38
C GLU A 98 -10.13 3.29 -0.14
N GLY A 99 -10.54 3.42 -1.40
CA GLY A 99 -11.49 2.47 -2.00
C GLY A 99 -11.69 2.53 -3.51
N GLY A 100 -10.99 3.41 -4.22
CA GLY A 100 -10.98 3.41 -5.69
C GLY A 100 -10.09 2.28 -6.20
N ASP A 101 -10.70 1.24 -6.77
CA ASP A 101 -10.12 0.36 -7.79
C ASP A 101 -9.41 -0.91 -7.29
N ALA A 102 -10.18 -1.78 -6.63
CA ALA A 102 -9.98 -3.23 -6.72
C ALA A 102 -11.13 -3.94 -7.46
N ALA A 103 -12.08 -3.20 -8.04
CA ALA A 103 -13.30 -3.71 -8.68
C ALA A 103 -13.20 -3.71 -10.22
N LEU A 104 -12.11 -4.26 -10.75
CA LEU A 104 -12.05 -4.78 -12.12
C LEU A 104 -11.42 -6.18 -12.06
N ASP A 105 -12.09 -7.04 -11.29
CA ASP A 105 -11.92 -8.49 -11.30
C ASP A 105 -13.27 -9.11 -10.89
N GLU A 106 -14.27 -8.92 -11.74
CA GLU A 106 -15.42 -9.81 -11.82
C GLU A 106 -15.15 -10.80 -12.97
N GLY A 107 -14.86 -12.06 -12.61
CA GLY A 107 -14.57 -13.18 -13.52
C GLY A 107 -13.06 -13.40 -13.71
N GLU A 108 -12.43 -14.49 -13.24
CA GLU A 108 -12.85 -15.88 -13.02
C GLU A 108 -12.05 -16.53 -11.87
#